data_AF-A0A2T7N614-F1
#
_entry.id   AF-A0A2T7N614-F1
#
_cell.length_a   1.000
_cell.length_b   1.000
_cell.length_c   1.000
_cell.angle_alpha   90.00
_cell.angle_beta   90.00
_cell.angle_gamma   90.00
#
_symmetry.space_group_name_H-M   'P 1'
#
loop_
_entity.id
_entity.type
_entity.pdbx_description
1 polymer ?
#
loop_
_entity_poly.entity_id
_entity_poly.type
_entity_poly.pdbx_seq_one_letter_code
_entity_poly.pdbx_strand_id
1 'polypeptide(L)'
;MEHGKISPKEVVEIFFDSYRNHDLESIESLCCADITYVNPEGLVSNGKGEFLELLEKEFDSFGVLFEPISWEVTVERTSFCFVSWKRGMKIARKAAFRRVEIFGSALVVKADGKWQLMHFQHGFTSSYSGLLKAKKK
;
A
#
# COMPACT_ATOMS: atom_id res chain seq x y z
N MET A 1 24.89 -0.05 -6.84
CA MET A 1 24.65 -0.64 -5.51
C MET A 1 24.74 -2.14 -5.66
N GLU A 2 25.54 -2.84 -4.86
CA GLU A 2 25.56 -4.31 -4.86
C GLU A 2 24.14 -4.81 -4.55
N HIS A 3 23.51 -5.50 -5.50
CA HIS A 3 22.16 -6.05 -5.31
C HIS A 3 22.23 -7.28 -4.40
N GLY A 4 22.35 -7.02 -3.09
CA GLY A 4 21.92 -7.96 -2.07
C GLY A 4 20.49 -8.41 -2.38
N LYS A 5 20.24 -9.71 -2.28
CA LYS A 5 18.91 -10.28 -2.57
C LYS A 5 17.89 -9.65 -1.63
N ILE A 6 16.99 -8.83 -2.18
CA ILE A 6 15.86 -8.23 -1.45
C ILE A 6 15.01 -9.36 -0.88
N SER A 7 14.74 -9.34 0.42
CA SER A 7 13.84 -10.24 1.12
C SER A 7 12.36 -9.90 0.82
N PRO A 8 11.42 -10.83 1.00
CA PRO A 8 10.01 -10.54 0.71
C PRO A 8 9.44 -9.43 1.59
N LYS A 9 9.93 -9.28 2.83
CA LYS A 9 9.52 -8.20 3.72
C LYS A 9 10.05 -6.84 3.24
N GLU A 10 11.32 -6.80 2.80
CA GLU A 10 11.91 -5.58 2.22
C GLU A 10 11.13 -5.10 0.99
N VAL A 11 10.53 -6.00 0.18
CA VAL A 11 9.63 -5.58 -0.92
C VAL A 11 8.47 -4.72 -0.42
N VAL A 12 7.85 -5.07 0.70
CA VAL A 12 6.73 -4.32 1.29
C VAL A 12 7.20 -2.99 1.90
N GLU A 13 8.37 -2.99 2.52
CA GLU A 13 8.98 -1.78 3.10
C GLU A 13 9.34 -0.77 2.01
N ILE A 14 10.01 -1.22 0.94
CA ILE A 14 10.32 -0.38 -0.23
C ILE A 14 9.01 0.12 -0.85
N PHE A 15 7.98 -0.72 -0.99
CA PHE A 15 6.68 -0.29 -1.49
C PHE A 15 6.10 0.87 -0.66
N PHE A 16 6.13 0.79 0.67
CA PHE A 16 5.61 1.88 1.50
C PHE A 16 6.42 3.17 1.38
N ASP A 17 7.74 3.07 1.27
CA ASP A 17 8.60 4.22 1.11
C ASP A 17 8.43 4.86 -0.28
N SER A 18 8.32 4.05 -1.34
CA SER A 18 8.00 4.54 -2.68
C SER A 18 6.61 5.16 -2.75
N TYR A 19 5.59 4.56 -2.10
CA TYR A 19 4.26 5.15 -1.98
C TYR A 19 4.30 6.51 -1.28
N ARG A 20 5.05 6.63 -0.18
CA ARG A 20 5.20 7.91 0.54
C ARG A 20 5.83 8.99 -0.34
N ASN A 21 6.75 8.61 -1.22
CA ASN A 21 7.48 9.51 -2.10
C ASN A 21 6.81 9.70 -3.47
N HIS A 22 5.64 9.10 -3.70
CA HIS A 22 4.93 9.11 -4.99
C HIS A 22 5.81 8.58 -6.14
N ASP A 23 6.69 7.62 -5.85
CA ASP A 23 7.64 7.04 -6.80
C ASP A 23 7.00 5.84 -7.51
N LEU A 24 6.25 6.14 -8.59
CA LEU A 24 5.54 5.14 -9.38
C LEU A 24 6.51 4.17 -10.09
N GLU A 25 7.68 4.62 -10.51
CA GLU A 25 8.67 3.78 -11.21
C GLU A 25 9.20 2.68 -10.27
N SER A 26 9.57 3.06 -9.04
CA SER A 26 9.98 2.09 -8.02
C SER A 26 8.85 1.13 -7.67
N ILE A 27 7.61 1.63 -7.49
CA ILE A 27 6.44 0.78 -7.24
C ILE A 27 6.25 -0.23 -8.37
N GLU A 28 6.30 0.23 -9.62
CA GLU A 28 6.11 -0.61 -10.80
C GLU A 28 7.13 -1.75 -10.85
N SER A 29 8.39 -1.45 -10.52
CA SER A 29 9.50 -2.43 -10.54
C SER A 29 9.32 -3.58 -9.55
N LEU A 30 8.63 -3.33 -8.43
CA LEU A 30 8.37 -4.32 -7.38
C LEU A 30 7.21 -5.26 -7.72
N CYS A 31 6.31 -4.86 -8.62
CA CYS A 31 5.04 -5.54 -8.81
C CYS A 31 5.08 -6.65 -9.87
N CYS A 32 4.31 -7.70 -9.65
CA CYS A 32 3.95 -8.69 -10.68
C CYS A 32 3.14 -8.02 -11.80
N ALA A 33 3.13 -8.64 -12.99
CA ALA A 33 2.36 -8.13 -14.13
C ALA A 33 0.84 -8.19 -13.86
N ASP A 34 0.41 -9.19 -13.10
CA ASP A 34 -0.95 -9.53 -12.71
C ASP A 34 -1.31 -9.08 -11.28
N ILE A 35 -0.63 -8.05 -10.75
CA ILE A 35 -0.90 -7.52 -9.42
C ILE A 35 -2.39 -7.17 -9.24
N THR A 36 -2.92 -7.49 -8.06
CA THR A 36 -4.24 -7.02 -7.64
C THR A 36 -4.10 -5.97 -6.54
N TYR A 37 -4.86 -4.89 -6.62
CA TYR A 37 -4.86 -3.84 -5.61
C TYR A 37 -6.28 -3.45 -5.21
N VAL A 38 -6.52 -3.37 -3.90
CA VAL A 38 -7.75 -2.83 -3.32
C VAL A 38 -7.41 -1.59 -2.50
N ASN A 39 -7.92 -0.46 -2.94
CA ASN A 39 -7.65 0.79 -2.28
C ASN A 39 -8.53 1.04 -1.05
N PRO A 40 -8.25 2.10 -0.26
CA PRO A 40 -9.02 2.39 0.93
C PRO A 40 -10.49 2.77 0.68
N GLU A 41 -10.85 3.13 -0.55
CA GLU A 41 -12.23 3.40 -0.98
C GLU A 41 -12.97 2.14 -1.45
N GLY A 42 -12.28 0.99 -1.53
CA GLY A 42 -12.81 -0.27 -2.03
C GLY A 42 -12.79 -0.39 -3.56
N LEU A 43 -12.10 0.51 -4.27
CA LEU A 43 -11.83 0.34 -5.70
C LEU A 43 -10.80 -0.77 -5.89
N VAL A 44 -11.04 -1.58 -6.92
CA VAL A 44 -10.23 -2.76 -7.25
C VAL A 44 -9.59 -2.54 -8.61
N SER A 45 -8.31 -2.90 -8.73
CA SER A 45 -7.58 -2.95 -10.01
C SER A 45 -6.96 -4.33 -10.20
N ASN A 46 -6.91 -4.76 -11.46
CA ASN A 46 -6.34 -6.05 -11.86
C ASN A 46 -5.30 -5.85 -12.96
N GLY A 47 -4.07 -6.22 -12.66
CA GLY A 47 -2.93 -6.00 -13.54
C GLY A 47 -2.27 -4.65 -13.34
N LYS A 48 -1.00 -4.59 -13.74
CA LYS A 48 -0.09 -3.48 -13.47
C LYS A 48 -0.56 -2.13 -14.02
N GLY A 49 -1.16 -2.10 -15.21
CA GLY A 49 -1.65 -0.85 -15.82
C GLY A 49 -2.77 -0.19 -15.00
N GLU A 50 -3.86 -0.92 -14.74
CA GLU A 50 -4.98 -0.43 -13.93
C GLU A 50 -4.54 -0.02 -12.52
N PHE A 51 -3.59 -0.77 -11.95
CA PHE A 51 -3.01 -0.49 -10.65
C PHE A 51 -2.30 0.87 -10.60
N LEU A 52 -1.43 1.16 -11.57
CA LEU A 52 -0.70 2.42 -11.64
C LEU A 52 -1.64 3.62 -11.88
N GLU A 53 -2.63 3.46 -12.76
CA GLU A 53 -3.66 4.50 -13.00
C GLU A 53 -4.46 4.82 -11.74
N LEU A 54 -4.76 3.81 -10.91
CA LEU A 54 -5.48 3.99 -9.66
C LEU A 54 -4.61 4.70 -8.62
N LEU A 55 -3.32 4.33 -8.50
CA LEU A 55 -2.38 5.01 -7.60
C LEU A 55 -2.18 6.47 -7.97
N GLU A 56 -2.05 6.79 -9.26
CA GLU A 56 -1.90 8.18 -9.71
C GLU A 56 -3.09 9.04 -9.29
N LYS A 57 -4.32 8.54 -9.47
CA LYS A 57 -5.55 9.22 -9.00
C LYS A 57 -5.58 9.41 -7.48
N GLU A 58 -5.04 8.46 -6.72
CA GLU A 58 -4.95 8.56 -5.26
C GLU A 58 -3.96 9.64 -4.82
N PHE A 59 -2.77 9.66 -5.45
CA PHE A 59 -1.73 10.65 -5.19
C PHE A 59 -2.21 12.08 -5.49
N ASP A 60 -3.01 12.26 -6.54
CA ASP A 60 -3.65 13.53 -6.87
C ASP A 60 -4.76 13.93 -5.88
N SER A 61 -5.42 12.94 -5.27
CA SER A 61 -6.63 13.16 -4.46
C SER A 61 -6.34 13.54 -3.01
N PHE A 62 -5.27 13.01 -2.42
CA PHE A 62 -4.95 13.24 -1.01
C PHE A 62 -3.47 13.01 -0.69
N GLY A 63 -2.90 13.88 0.14
CA GLY A 63 -1.57 13.66 0.71
C GLY A 63 -1.61 12.66 1.86
N VAL A 64 -0.74 11.67 1.84
CA VAL A 64 -0.67 10.61 2.87
C VAL A 64 0.63 10.69 3.65
N LEU A 65 0.52 10.71 4.98
CA LEU A 65 1.65 10.44 5.87
C LEU A 65 1.36 9.21 6.73
N PHE A 66 2.02 8.10 6.42
CA PHE A 66 1.95 6.90 7.23
C PHE A 66 2.76 7.04 8.52
N GLU A 67 2.13 6.69 9.64
CA GLU A 67 2.79 6.52 10.93
C GLU A 67 3.45 5.14 11.01
N PRO A 68 4.34 4.89 11.99
CA PRO A 68 4.92 3.58 12.20
C PRO A 68 3.87 2.48 12.35
N ILE A 69 4.24 1.26 11.92
CA ILE A 69 3.39 0.07 12.06
C ILE A 69 3.20 -0.22 13.55
N SER A 70 1.95 -0.27 14.00
CA SER A 70 1.60 -0.53 15.40
C SER A 70 1.41 -2.02 15.69
N TRP A 71 1.09 -2.80 14.67
CA TRP A 71 0.97 -4.25 14.74
C TRP A 71 1.26 -4.85 13.37
N GLU A 72 1.98 -5.98 13.35
CA GLU A 72 2.34 -6.71 12.14
C GLU A 72 2.29 -8.21 12.41
N VAL A 73 1.79 -8.96 11.44
CA VAL A 73 1.95 -10.42 11.36
C VAL A 73 2.50 -10.78 10.00
N THR A 74 3.55 -11.59 10.01
CA THR A 74 4.24 -12.06 8.81
C THR A 74 4.21 -13.59 8.75
N VAL A 75 3.80 -14.14 7.61
CA VAL A 75 3.83 -15.57 7.31
C VAL A 75 4.71 -15.78 6.09
N GLU A 76 5.94 -16.23 6.33
CA GLU A 76 6.91 -16.51 5.27
C GLU A 76 6.97 -18.01 4.94
N ARG A 77 7.04 -18.30 3.64
CA ARG A 77 7.26 -19.61 3.04
C ARG A 77 8.29 -19.48 1.92
N THR A 78 8.72 -20.62 1.38
CA THR A 78 9.77 -20.68 0.34
C THR A 78 9.43 -19.92 -0.95
N SER A 79 8.14 -19.82 -1.29
CA SER A 79 7.66 -19.23 -2.54
C SER A 79 6.72 -18.03 -2.35
N PHE A 80 6.28 -17.74 -1.13
CA PHE A 80 5.41 -16.61 -0.83
C PHE A 80 5.66 -16.06 0.57
N CYS A 81 5.30 -14.80 0.76
CA CYS A 81 5.24 -14.14 2.05
C CYS A 81 3.95 -13.33 2.12
N PHE A 82 3.20 -13.52 3.20
CA PHE A 82 2.02 -12.73 3.51
C PHE A 82 2.33 -11.82 4.69
N VAL A 83 2.11 -10.52 4.52
CA VAL A 83 2.28 -9.52 5.56
C VAL A 83 0.92 -8.88 5.81
N SER A 84 0.49 -8.83 7.06
CA SER A 84 -0.67 -8.04 7.49
C SER A 84 -0.23 -7.04 8.53
N TRP A 85 -0.77 -5.82 8.47
CA TRP A 85 -0.37 -4.74 9.35
C TRP A 85 -1.55 -3.90 9.81
N LYS A 86 -1.30 -3.14 10.86
CA LYS A 86 -2.14 -2.05 11.34
C LYS A 86 -1.25 -0.84 11.63
N ARG A 87 -1.68 0.35 11.24
CA ARG A 87 -0.94 1.60 11.49
C ARG A 87 -1.83 2.84 11.49
N GLY A 88 -1.28 3.94 12.00
CA GLY A 88 -1.88 5.26 11.81
C GLY A 88 -1.59 5.81 10.41
N MET A 89 -2.51 6.61 9.89
CA MET A 89 -2.33 7.38 8.67
C MET A 89 -2.89 8.79 8.86
N LYS A 90 -2.12 9.80 8.50
CA LYS A 90 -2.61 11.17 8.39
C LYS A 90 -2.95 11.45 6.93
N ILE A 91 -4.20 11.85 6.71
CA ILE A 91 -4.71 12.25 5.40
C ILE A 91 -4.82 13.76 5.37
N ALA A 92 -4.22 14.37 4.36
CA ALA A 92 -4.39 15.78 4.02
C ALA A 92 -5.27 15.88 2.77
N ARG A 93 -6.50 16.38 2.93
CA ARG A 93 -7.41 16.67 1.80
C ARG A 93 -8.01 18.06 1.98
N LYS A 94 -7.85 18.94 0.99
CA LYS A 94 -8.41 20.32 0.98
C LYS A 94 -8.18 21.08 2.30
N ALA A 95 -6.93 21.11 2.79
CA ALA A 95 -6.50 21.75 4.05
C ALA A 95 -7.06 21.16 5.37
N ALA A 96 -7.78 20.04 5.33
CA ALA A 96 -8.16 19.30 6.52
C ALA A 96 -7.18 18.15 6.78
N PHE A 97 -6.60 18.12 8.00
CA PHE A 97 -5.79 17.00 8.47
C PHE A 97 -6.64 16.06 9.33
N ARG A 98 -6.69 14.79 8.95
CA ARG A 98 -7.35 13.73 9.71
C ARG A 98 -6.35 12.62 10.00
N ARG A 99 -6.21 12.25 11.27
CA ARG A 99 -5.51 11.03 11.66
C ARG A 99 -6.52 9.91 11.75
N VAL A 100 -6.27 8.83 11.03
CA VAL A 100 -7.13 7.64 10.98
C VAL A 100 -6.28 6.40 11.19
N GLU A 101 -6.91 5.33 11.61
CA GLU A 101 -6.25 4.04 11.72
C GLU A 101 -6.60 3.21 10.49
N ILE A 102 -5.57 2.58 9.91
CA ILE A 102 -5.68 1.73 8.75
C ILE A 102 -5.13 0.35 9.06
N PHE A 103 -5.63 -0.64 8.32
CA PHE A 103 -5.10 -1.99 8.29
C PHE A 103 -4.90 -2.40 6.84
N GLY A 104 -4.07 -3.40 6.61
CA GLY A 104 -3.85 -3.89 5.27
C GLY A 104 -3.16 -5.24 5.24
N SER A 105 -3.00 -5.74 4.04
CA SER A 105 -2.22 -6.94 3.77
C SER A 105 -1.55 -6.87 2.41
N ALA A 106 -0.39 -7.52 2.31
CA ALA A 106 0.37 -7.69 1.10
C ALA A 106 0.67 -9.17 0.91
N LEU A 107 0.55 -9.64 -0.34
CA LEU A 107 1.09 -10.92 -0.77
C LEU A 107 2.29 -10.67 -1.67
N VAL A 108 3.44 -11.16 -1.25
CA VAL A 108 4.67 -11.15 -2.02
C VAL A 108 4.94 -12.58 -2.47
N VAL A 109 5.24 -12.77 -3.74
CA VAL A 109 5.52 -14.09 -4.32
C VAL A 109 6.91 -14.12 -4.93
N LYS A 110 7.50 -15.31 -4.99
CA LYS A 110 8.75 -15.52 -5.68
C LYS A 110 8.46 -15.88 -7.14
N ALA A 111 8.71 -14.94 -8.04
CA ALA A 111 8.53 -15.08 -9.49
C ALA A 111 9.81 -14.69 -10.22
N ASP A 112 10.17 -15.42 -11.27
CA ASP A 112 11.39 -15.18 -12.06
C ASP A 112 12.69 -15.04 -11.23
N GLY A 113 12.78 -15.78 -10.12
CA GLY A 113 13.93 -15.75 -9.22
C GLY A 113 14.01 -14.54 -8.29
N LYS A 114 13.05 -13.61 -8.35
CA LYS A 114 12.94 -12.41 -7.51
C LYS A 114 11.65 -12.43 -6.67
N TRP A 115 11.64 -11.68 -5.58
CA TRP A 115 10.42 -11.42 -4.81
C TRP A 115 9.66 -10.26 -5.43
N GLN A 116 8.35 -10.40 -5.59
CA GLN A 116 7.50 -9.41 -6.23
C GLN A 116 6.14 -9.29 -5.54
N LEU A 117 5.59 -8.09 -5.51
CA LEU A 117 4.29 -7.79 -4.95
C LEU A 117 3.18 -8.28 -5.90
N MET A 118 2.36 -9.22 -5.43
CA MET A 118 1.26 -9.85 -6.17
C MET A 118 -0.11 -9.33 -5.75
N HIS A 119 -0.26 -8.99 -4.47
CA HIS A 119 -1.49 -8.41 -3.96
C HIS A 119 -1.16 -7.34 -2.93
N PHE A 120 -1.91 -6.25 -2.96
CA PHE A 120 -1.87 -5.25 -1.90
C PHE A 120 -3.29 -4.77 -1.61
N GLN A 121 -3.63 -4.65 -0.33
CA GLN A 121 -4.85 -4.00 0.08
C GLN A 121 -4.63 -3.24 1.37
N HIS A 122 -5.37 -2.15 1.52
CA HIS A 122 -5.48 -1.44 2.78
C HIS A 122 -6.83 -0.76 2.89
N GLY A 123 -7.34 -0.68 4.10
CA GLY A 123 -8.65 -0.14 4.41
C GLY A 123 -8.65 0.64 5.72
N PHE A 124 -9.68 1.46 5.90
CA PHE A 124 -9.92 2.19 7.13
C PHE A 124 -10.62 1.32 8.17
N THR A 125 -10.26 1.45 9.44
CA THR A 125 -11.00 0.82 10.54
C THR A 125 -12.34 1.52 10.84
N SER A 126 -12.67 2.57 10.08
CA SER A 126 -13.91 3.36 10.21
C SER A 126 -14.53 3.64 8.84
N SER A 127 -15.79 4.05 8.81
CA SER A 127 -16.49 4.36 7.55
C SER A 127 -15.80 5.51 6.80
N TYR A 128 -15.37 5.28 5.56
CA TYR A 128 -14.76 6.29 4.69
C TYR A 128 -15.65 7.53 4.53
N SER A 129 -16.95 7.33 4.33
CA SER A 129 -17.92 8.45 4.28
C SER A 129 -18.01 9.21 5.60
N GLY A 130 -17.81 8.54 6.75
CA GLY A 130 -17.74 9.16 8.06
C GLY A 130 -16.47 9.99 8.27
N LEU A 131 -15.35 9.58 7.67
CA LEU A 131 -14.08 10.31 7.73
C LEU A 131 -14.13 11.65 6.99
N LEU A 132 -14.89 11.70 5.90
CA LEU A 132 -14.99 12.87 5.02
C LEU A 132 -16.15 13.82 5.35
N LYS A 133 -17.07 13.43 6.23
CA LYS A 133 -18.14 14.35 6.70
C LYS A 133 -17.50 15.48 7.50
N ALA A 134 -17.72 16.72 7.05
CA ALA A 134 -17.46 17.88 7.87
C ALA A 134 -18.26 17.73 9.18
N LYS A 135 -17.60 17.83 10.33
CA LYS A 135 -18.33 17.96 11.60
C LYS A 135 -19.22 19.19 11.44
N LYS A 136 -20.54 19.01 11.45
CA LYS A 136 -21.45 20.13 11.69
C LYS A 136 -21.03 20.72 13.04
N LYS A 137 -20.60 21.98 13.03
CA LYS A 137 -20.41 22.77 14.25
C LYS A 137 -21.74 22.90 14.97
#